data_AF-A0A4R7VT76-F1
#
_entry.id   AF-A0A4R7VT76-F1
#
_cell.length_a   1.000
_cell.length_b   1.000
_cell.length_c   1.000
_cell.angle_alpha   90.00
_cell.angle_beta   90.00
_cell.angle_gamma   90.00
#
_symmetry.space_group_name_H-M   'P 1'
#
loop_
_entity.id
_entity.type
_entity.pdbx_description
1 polymer ?
#
loop_
_entity_poly.entity_id
_entity_poly.type
_entity_poly.pdbx_seq_one_letter_code
_entity_poly.pdbx_strand_id
1 'polypeptide(L)' 'MMGCEWFVIEQFHSPGEYERFWVWINHQVDGGAAERVPVTDSFAGLGFDEFWYKCTDSAVVWRLVAPDPPFRGYWAPLD' A
#
# COMPACT_ATOMS: atom_id res chain seq x y z
N MET A 1 2.14 9.96 19.58
CA MET A 1 2.87 9.59 18.35
C MET A 1 2.35 8.21 17.99
N MET A 2 1.41 8.13 17.05
CA MET A 2 0.65 6.92 16.67
C MET A 2 0.47 6.93 15.14
N GLY A 3 1.55 7.19 14.39
CA GLY A 3 1.46 7.72 13.03
C GLY A 3 0.99 6.73 11.96
N CYS A 4 1.09 5.42 12.19
CA CYS A 4 0.61 4.43 11.22
C CYS A 4 0.12 3.16 11.91
N GLU A 5 -1.05 3.21 12.54
CA GLU A 5 -1.79 2.02 12.97
C GLU A 5 -2.47 1.35 11.77
N TRP A 6 -1.68 1.00 10.76
CA TRP A 6 -2.17 0.34 9.56
C TRP A 6 -2.31 -1.16 9.81
N PHE A 7 -3.32 -1.77 9.21
CA PHE A 7 -3.60 -3.20 9.33
C PHE A 7 -3.43 -3.89 7.98
N VAL A 8 -3.02 -5.15 7.99
CA VAL A 8 -2.91 -5.97 6.78
C VAL A 8 -4.29 -6.13 6.13
N ILE A 9 -4.33 -6.00 4.81
CA ILE A 9 -5.47 -6.36 3.97
C ILE A 9 -4.99 -7.46 3.04
N GLU A 10 -5.33 -8.71 3.34
CA GLU A 10 -4.93 -9.88 2.54
C GLU A 10 -5.54 -9.89 1.13
N GLN A 11 -6.74 -9.31 0.99
CA GLN A 11 -7.46 -9.19 -0.28
C GLN A 11 -8.50 -8.08 -0.23
N PHE A 12 -8.61 -7.29 -1.30
CA PHE A 12 -9.74 -6.37 -1.44
C PHE A 12 -10.99 -7.13 -1.91
N HIS A 13 -12.16 -6.77 -1.39
CA HIS A 13 -13.46 -7.33 -1.74
C HIS A 13 -13.96 -6.85 -3.11
N SER A 14 -13.50 -5.68 -3.58
CA SER A 14 -13.91 -5.10 -4.86
C SER A 14 -12.88 -4.09 -5.40
N PRO A 15 -12.88 -3.79 -6.71
CA PRO A 15 -12.07 -2.72 -7.28
C PRO A 15 -12.30 -1.36 -6.59
N GLY A 16 -13.56 -1.04 -6.27
CA GLY A 16 -13.88 0.22 -5.58
C GLY A 16 -13.36 0.30 -4.14
N GLU A 17 -13.13 -0.83 -3.46
CA GLU A 17 -12.46 -0.82 -2.15
C GLU A 17 -10.98 -0.49 -2.30
N TYR A 18 -10.30 -1.08 -3.28
CA TYR A 18 -8.93 -0.75 -3.63
C TYR A 18 -8.78 0.74 -3.98
N GLU A 19 -9.66 1.28 -4.82
CA GLU A 19 -9.62 2.70 -5.20
C GLU A 19 -9.76 3.63 -3.98
N ARG A 20 -10.71 3.34 -3.08
CA ARG A 20 -10.88 4.11 -1.83
C ARG A 20 -9.65 4.00 -0.93
N PHE A 21 -9.07 2.81 -0.83
CA PHE A 21 -7.85 2.60 -0.05
C PHE A 21 -6.67 3.36 -0.64
N TRP A 22 -6.49 3.34 -1.96
CA TRP A 22 -5.47 4.08 -2.67
C TRP A 22 -5.60 5.59 -2.44
N VAL A 23 -6.82 6.15 -2.53
CA VAL A 23 -7.06 7.56 -2.19
C VAL A 23 -6.72 7.85 -0.73
N TRP A 24 -7.15 6.99 0.20
CA TRP A 24 -6.87 7.14 1.63
C TRP A 24 -5.36 7.16 1.94
N ILE A 25 -4.57 6.24 1.38
CA ILE A 25 -3.13 6.21 1.66
C ILE A 25 -2.39 7.40 1.04
N ASN A 26 -2.83 7.91 -0.12
CA ASN A 26 -2.25 9.15 -0.67
C ASN A 26 -2.59 10.38 0.20
N HIS A 27 -3.76 10.43 0.85
CA HIS A 27 -4.04 11.46 1.84
C HIS A 27 -3.13 11.37 3.08
N GLN A 28 -2.70 10.17 3.48
CA GLN A 28 -1.68 10.03 4.54
C GLN A 28 -0.33 10.59 4.09
N VAL A 29 0.01 10.45 2.81
CA VAL A 29 1.21 11.06 2.22
C VAL A 29 1.10 12.58 2.23
N ASP A 30 -0.01 13.13 1.75
CA ASP A 30 -0.26 14.58 1.75
C ASP A 30 -0.23 15.17 3.17
N GLY A 31 -0.66 14.39 4.16
CA GLY A 31 -0.64 14.75 5.58
C GLY A 31 0.69 14.55 6.30
N GLY A 32 1.72 14.00 5.62
CA GLY A 32 3.04 13.74 6.19
C GLY A 32 3.13 12.52 7.13
N ALA A 33 2.08 11.70 7.20
CA ALA A 33 2.10 10.44 7.95
C ALA A 33 2.79 9.31 7.16
N ALA A 34 2.92 9.46 5.85
CA ALA A 34 3.59 8.50 4.97
C ALA A 34 4.45 9.20 3.92
N GLU A 35 5.42 8.47 3.38
CA GLU A 35 6.21 8.88 2.24
C GLU A 35 6.10 7.82 1.14
N ARG A 36 5.90 8.24 -0.11
CA ARG A 36 5.96 7.31 -1.24
C ARG A 36 7.42 7.00 -1.56
N VAL A 37 7.77 5.72 -1.59
CA VAL A 37 9.13 5.27 -1.88
C VAL A 37 9.20 4.45 -3.16
N PRO A 38 10.35 4.43 -3.87
CA PRO A 38 10.50 3.61 -5.06
C PRO A 38 10.32 2.12 -4.76
N VAL A 39 9.69 1.40 -5.67
CA VAL A 39 9.65 -0.08 -5.64
C VAL A 39 11.00 -0.59 -6.11
N THR A 40 11.75 -1.25 -5.22
CA THR A 40 13.09 -1.79 -5.56
C THR A 40 13.07 -3.29 -5.82
N ASP A 41 12.07 -4.01 -5.31
CA ASP A 41 11.92 -5.45 -5.48
C ASP A 41 10.43 -5.82 -5.59
N SER A 42 9.89 -5.78 -6.82
CA SER A 42 8.46 -5.97 -7.03
C SER A 42 8.03 -7.40 -6.69
N PHE A 43 6.93 -7.52 -5.94
CA PHE A 43 6.34 -8.80 -5.58
C PHE A 43 5.86 -9.59 -6.79
N ALA A 44 5.25 -8.92 -7.75
CA ALA A 44 4.53 -9.57 -8.85
C ALA A 44 5.20 -9.40 -10.22
N GLY A 45 6.33 -8.71 -10.27
CA GLY A 45 7.15 -8.53 -11.48
C GLY A 45 6.61 -7.48 -12.44
N LEU A 46 7.13 -7.50 -13.67
CA LEU A 46 6.78 -6.53 -14.71
C LEU A 46 5.32 -6.74 -15.17
N GLY A 47 4.41 -5.89 -14.71
CA GLY A 47 3.01 -5.87 -15.16
C GLY A 47 1.97 -5.56 -14.08
N PHE A 48 2.35 -5.61 -12.80
CA PHE A 48 1.45 -5.27 -11.71
C PHE A 48 1.71 -3.85 -11.21
N ASP A 49 0.63 -3.09 -11.02
CA ASP A 49 0.71 -1.80 -10.35
C ASP A 49 1.01 -2.02 -8.87
N GLU A 50 2.22 -1.69 -8.47
CA GLU A 50 2.73 -1.84 -7.12
C GLU A 50 3.24 -0.50 -6.60
N PHE A 51 2.88 -0.17 -5.37
CA PHE A 51 3.24 1.10 -4.73
C PHE A 51 3.72 0.86 -3.31
N TRP A 52 4.86 1.47 -2.96
CA TRP A 52 5.43 1.38 -1.63
C TRP A 52 5.29 2.70 -0.87
N TYR A 53 4.98 2.57 0.41
CA TYR A 53 4.73 3.68 1.32
C TYR A 53 5.48 3.43 2.62
N LYS A 54 6.35 4.35 2.99
CA LYS A 54 7.07 4.32 4.25
C LYS A 54 6.30 5.10 5.31
N CYS A 55 6.01 4.49 6.43
CA CYS A 55 5.48 5.19 7.59
C CYS A 55 6.54 6.16 8.15
N THR A 56 6.18 7.42 8.40
CA THR A 56 7.14 8.40 8.96
C THR A 56 7.44 8.14 10.43
N ASP A 57 6.47 7.62 11.20
CA ASP A 57 6.63 7.34 12.63
C ASP A 57 7.41 6.05 12.91
N SER A 58 7.12 4.95 12.20
CA SER A 58 7.72 3.64 12.46
C SER A 58 8.85 3.26 11.51
N ALA A 59 9.05 4.03 10.43
CA ALA A 59 9.94 3.73 9.32
C ALA A 59 9.66 2.41 8.56
N VAL A 60 8.61 1.67 8.93
CA VAL A 60 8.18 0.44 8.24
C VAL A 60 7.66 0.80 6.86
N VAL A 61 8.12 0.06 5.86
CA VAL A 61 7.64 0.19 4.48
C VAL A 61 6.50 -0.80 4.27
N TRP A 62 5.43 -0.32 3.65
CA TRP A 62 4.26 -1.08 3.29
C TRP A 62 4.09 -1.10 1.78
N ARG A 63 3.61 -2.22 1.27
CA ARG A 63 3.38 -2.49 -0.13
C ARG A 63 1.89 -2.59 -0.38
N LEU A 64 1.43 -1.81 -1.35
CA LEU A 64 0.12 -1.93 -1.98
C LEU A 64 0.31 -2.59 -3.34
N VAL A 65 -0.36 -3.72 -3.58
CA VAL A 65 -0.41 -4.36 -4.90
C VAL A 65 -1.84 -4.24 -5.44
N ALA A 66 -1.97 -3.74 -6.67
CA ALA A 66 -3.25 -3.58 -7.32
C ALA A 66 -3.93 -4.93 -7.64
N PRO A 67 -5.27 -4.99 -7.69
CA PRO A 67 -5.99 -6.15 -8.20
C PRO A 67 -5.69 -6.40 -9.68
N ASP A 68 -5.47 -7.66 -10.03
CA ASP A 68 -5.39 -8.16 -11.41
C ASP A 68 -6.06 -9.54 -11.45
N PRO A 69 -7.32 -9.65 -11.94
CA PRO A 69 -8.11 -10.87 -11.78
C PRO A 69 -7.38 -12.15 -12.23
N PRO A 70 -7.43 -13.23 -11.43
CA PRO A 70 -8.26 -13.44 -10.23
C PRO A 70 -7.67 -12.88 -8.93
N PHE A 71 -6.47 -12.31 -8.97
CA PHE A 71 -5.81 -11.72 -7.81
C PHE A 71 -6.50 -10.42 -7.41
N ARG A 72 -6.73 -10.26 -6.10
CA ARG A 72 -7.58 -9.18 -5.56
C ARG A 72 -6.79 -8.02 -4.97
N GLY A 73 -5.47 -7.98 -5.17
CA GLY A 73 -4.59 -6.99 -4.54
C GLY A 73 -4.43 -7.26 -3.04
N TYR A 74 -3.46 -6.62 -2.41
CA TYR A 74 -3.29 -6.64 -0.95
C TYR A 74 -2.52 -5.42 -0.45
N TRP A 75 -2.51 -5.26 0.86
CA TRP A 75 -1.74 -4.27 1.60
C TRP A 75 -1.04 -4.93 2.80
N ALA A 76 0.28 -4.88 2.84
CA ALA A 76 1.07 -5.53 3.90
C ALA A 76 2.43 -4.83 4.07
N PRO A 77 3.09 -4.95 5.24
CA PRO A 77 4.47 -4.51 5.40
C PRO A 77 5.40 -5.33 4.49
N LEU A 78 6.54 -4.74 4.13
CA LEU A 78 7.68 -5.51 3.62
C LEU A 78 8.36 -6.22 4.80
N ASP A 79 8.81 -7.45 4.57
CA ASP A 79 9.64 -8.21 5.51
C ASP A 79 11.10 -7.74 5.50
#